data_AF-A0A0M8PHM8-F1
#
_entry.id   AF-A0A0M8PHM8-F1
#
_cell.length_a   1.000
_cell.length_b   1.000
_cell.length_c   1.000
_cell.angle_alpha   90.00
_cell.angle_beta   90.00
_cell.angle_gamma   90.00
#
_symmetry.space_group_name_H-M   'P 1'
#
loop_
_entity.id
_entity.type
_entity.pdbx_description
1 polymer ?
#
loop_
_entity_poly.entity_id
_entity_poly.type
_entity_poly.pdbx_seq_one_letter_code
_entity_poly.pdbx_strand_id
1 'polypeptide(L)'
;MVEIYFNVQSDNGSITDEHALRRWSTQYLRALEDRKDLRIGSKLRTLMTEAGFVEVDTKMIPLPLSAWSTDQRMRDIGRHSCANMQQLLRSLALYPLTQRLHMAPYTFNALVNQAQQEAADPTLKAYFPLYVCIGRKP
;
A
#
# COMPACT_ATOMS: atom_id res chain seq x y z
N MET A 1 16.89 1.52 -0.60
CA MET A 1 15.73 1.36 -1.50
C MET A 1 14.46 1.27 -0.67
N VAL A 2 13.35 1.84 -1.13
CA VAL A 2 12.07 1.86 -0.41
C VAL A 2 10.95 1.53 -1.39
N GLU A 3 10.10 0.57 -1.04
CA GLU A 3 8.98 0.13 -1.89
C GLU A 3 7.70 -0.08 -1.07
N ILE A 4 6.57 0.37 -1.61
CA ILE A 4 5.25 0.17 -0.99
C ILE A 4 4.53 -0.95 -1.73
N TYR A 5 4.08 -1.96 -0.98
CA TYR A 5 3.18 -2.96 -1.51
C TYR A 5 1.73 -2.49 -1.31
N PHE A 6 1.08 -2.05 -2.37
CA PHE A 6 -0.31 -1.56 -2.38
C PHE A 6 -1.35 -2.69 -2.25
N ASN A 7 -1.07 -3.66 -1.40
CA ASN A 7 -1.99 -4.69 -0.97
C ASN A 7 -2.37 -4.45 0.49
N VAL A 8 -3.50 -3.80 0.71
CA VAL A 8 -3.93 -3.45 2.07
C VAL A 8 -3.96 -4.68 2.99
N GLN A 9 -3.48 -4.49 4.21
CA GLN A 9 -3.53 -5.43 5.30
C GLN A 9 -4.21 -4.78 6.52
N SER A 10 -4.59 -5.60 7.48
CA SER A 10 -5.19 -5.17 8.75
C SER A 10 -4.44 -5.81 9.91
N ASP A 11 -4.07 -5.01 10.91
CA ASP A 11 -3.35 -5.49 12.10
C ASP A 11 -4.20 -6.44 12.96
N ASN A 12 -5.52 -6.26 12.97
CA ASN A 12 -6.48 -7.13 13.67
C ASN A 12 -7.22 -8.11 12.75
N GLY A 13 -6.85 -8.19 11.46
CA GLY A 13 -7.48 -9.09 10.50
C GLY A 13 -8.93 -8.74 10.11
N SER A 14 -9.38 -7.52 10.39
CA SER A 14 -10.78 -7.08 10.13
C SER A 14 -11.09 -6.81 8.67
N ILE A 15 -10.09 -6.53 7.83
CA ILE A 15 -10.27 -6.30 6.40
C ILE A 15 -10.47 -7.64 5.67
N THR A 16 -11.61 -7.77 5.01
CA THR A 16 -12.01 -8.90 4.17
C THR A 16 -12.12 -8.51 2.70
N ASP A 17 -12.34 -9.48 1.80
CA ASP A 17 -12.52 -9.21 0.37
C ASP A 17 -13.82 -8.46 0.02
N GLU A 18 -14.74 -8.31 0.97
CA GLU A 18 -15.96 -7.50 0.82
C GLU A 18 -15.69 -5.99 0.92
N HIS A 19 -14.62 -5.62 1.62
CA HIS A 19 -14.24 -4.22 1.83
C HIS A 19 -13.78 -3.57 0.52
N ALA A 20 -14.22 -2.34 0.27
CA ALA A 20 -13.84 -1.57 -0.92
C ALA A 20 -12.34 -1.33 -1.00
N LEU A 21 -11.66 -1.11 0.11
CA LEU A 21 -10.22 -0.90 0.20
C LEU A 21 -9.43 -2.16 -0.20
N ARG A 22 -9.97 -3.33 0.13
CA ARG A 22 -9.41 -4.63 -0.32
C ARG A 22 -9.64 -4.82 -1.82
N ARG A 23 -10.85 -4.57 -2.31
CA ARG A 23 -11.19 -4.62 -3.75
C ARG A 23 -10.34 -3.64 -4.56
N TRP A 24 -10.10 -2.43 -4.03
CA TRP A 24 -9.21 -1.43 -4.62
C TRP A 24 -7.80 -2.01 -4.81
N SER A 25 -7.23 -2.62 -3.77
CA SER A 25 -5.91 -3.24 -3.83
C SER A 25 -5.87 -4.35 -4.88
N THR A 26 -6.83 -5.28 -4.83
CA THR A 26 -6.91 -6.42 -5.77
C THR A 26 -6.99 -5.96 -7.23
N GLN A 27 -7.81 -4.94 -7.51
CA GLN A 27 -7.95 -4.42 -8.87
C GLN A 27 -6.73 -3.63 -9.32
N TYR A 28 -6.13 -2.83 -8.44
CA TYR A 28 -4.88 -2.12 -8.74
C TYR A 28 -3.75 -3.10 -9.08
N LEU A 29 -3.61 -4.19 -8.31
CA LEU A 29 -2.61 -5.21 -8.56
C LEU A 29 -2.84 -5.92 -9.90
N ARG A 30 -4.07 -6.40 -10.14
CA ARG A 30 -4.46 -7.04 -11.41
C ARG A 30 -4.23 -6.12 -12.61
N ALA A 31 -4.51 -4.83 -12.48
CA ALA A 31 -4.33 -3.88 -13.57
C ALA A 31 -2.86 -3.71 -13.99
N LEU A 32 -1.89 -4.03 -13.12
CA LEU A 32 -0.47 -3.72 -13.34
C LEU A 32 0.43 -4.96 -13.33
N GLU A 33 -0.14 -6.16 -13.22
CA GLU A 33 0.60 -7.43 -13.09
C GLU A 33 1.50 -7.74 -14.30
N ASP A 34 1.12 -7.29 -15.50
CA ASP A 34 1.90 -7.43 -16.74
C ASP A 34 2.98 -6.34 -16.93
N ARG A 35 3.06 -5.36 -16.03
CA ARG A 35 3.94 -4.19 -16.18
C ARG A 35 5.04 -4.09 -15.15
N LYS A 36 4.77 -4.51 -13.92
CA LYS A 36 5.76 -4.48 -12.84
C LYS A 36 5.46 -5.56 -11.81
N ASP A 37 6.52 -6.07 -11.20
CA ASP A 37 6.38 -6.87 -9.99
C ASP A 37 6.02 -5.96 -8.82
N LEU A 38 4.73 -5.93 -8.48
CA LEU A 38 4.23 -5.13 -7.36
C LEU A 38 4.64 -5.68 -5.99
N ARG A 39 5.19 -6.89 -5.95
CA ARG A 39 5.73 -7.55 -4.74
C ARG A 39 7.24 -7.39 -4.64
N ILE A 40 7.86 -6.54 -5.47
CA ILE A 40 9.31 -6.34 -5.51
C ILE A 40 9.92 -5.97 -4.14
N GLY A 41 9.13 -5.32 -3.28
CA GLY A 41 9.51 -4.97 -1.90
C GLY A 41 10.05 -6.15 -1.09
N SER A 42 9.51 -7.36 -1.26
CA SER A 42 10.01 -8.55 -0.55
C SER A 42 11.31 -9.11 -1.13
N LYS A 43 11.68 -8.69 -2.35
CA LYS A 43 12.87 -9.15 -3.08
C LYS A 43 14.05 -8.18 -2.99
N LEU A 44 13.87 -7.02 -2.35
CA LEU A 44 14.90 -5.96 -2.33
C LEU A 44 16.24 -6.42 -1.75
N ARG A 45 16.23 -7.29 -0.73
CA ARG A 45 17.47 -7.85 -0.15
C ARG A 45 18.29 -8.56 -1.23
N THR A 46 17.66 -9.51 -1.92
CA THR A 46 18.28 -10.30 -2.99
C THR A 46 18.81 -9.40 -4.08
N LEU A 47 17.98 -8.46 -4.57
CA LEU A 47 18.37 -7.54 -5.64
C LEU A 47 19.55 -6.66 -5.25
N MET A 48 19.61 -6.16 -4.01
CA MET A 48 20.74 -5.36 -3.54
C MET A 48 22.01 -6.20 -3.40
N THR A 49 21.92 -7.42 -2.91
CA THR A 49 23.06 -8.34 -2.83
C THR A 49 23.59 -8.69 -4.21
N GLU A 50 22.71 -9.01 -5.17
CA GLU A 50 23.08 -9.28 -6.57
C GLU A 50 23.72 -8.07 -7.26
N ALA A 51 23.33 -6.86 -6.86
CA ALA A 51 23.93 -5.61 -7.32
C ALA A 51 25.29 -5.29 -6.64
N GLY A 52 25.81 -6.17 -5.78
CA GLY A 52 27.13 -6.03 -5.14
C GLY A 52 27.14 -5.20 -3.86
N PHE A 53 25.98 -4.90 -3.27
CA PHE A 53 25.94 -4.28 -1.94
C PHE A 53 26.29 -5.30 -0.85
N VAL A 54 26.99 -4.83 0.17
CA VAL A 54 27.33 -5.59 1.38
C VAL A 54 26.53 -5.07 2.58
N GLU A 55 26.49 -5.85 3.65
CA GLU A 55 25.76 -5.50 4.89
C GLU A 55 24.30 -5.09 4.63
N VAL A 56 23.64 -5.82 3.71
CA VAL A 56 22.26 -5.53 3.33
C VAL A 56 21.32 -5.89 4.47
N ASP A 57 20.48 -4.94 4.88
CA ASP A 57 19.38 -5.16 5.81
C ASP A 57 18.02 -4.79 5.19
N THR A 58 16.94 -5.41 5.66
CA THR A 58 15.59 -5.19 5.16
C THR A 58 14.58 -5.25 6.28
N LYS A 59 13.71 -4.25 6.33
CA LYS A 59 12.62 -4.15 7.30
C LYS A 59 11.31 -3.85 6.60
N MET A 60 10.25 -4.56 7.00
CA MET A 60 8.87 -4.20 6.66
C MET A 60 8.29 -3.33 7.78
N ILE A 61 7.74 -2.18 7.41
CA ILE A 61 7.05 -1.26 8.29
C ILE A 61 5.57 -1.25 7.89
N PRO A 62 4.62 -1.53 8.80
CA PRO A 62 3.21 -1.39 8.51
C PRO A 62 2.86 0.10 8.46
N LEU A 63 2.78 0.69 7.27
CA LEU A 63 2.47 2.13 7.11
C LEU A 63 0.97 2.35 7.35
N PRO A 64 0.56 2.95 8.47
CA PRO A 64 -0.83 3.02 8.87
C PRO A 64 -1.58 4.04 8.03
N LEU A 65 -2.82 3.71 7.65
CA LEU A 65 -3.65 4.61 6.84
C LEU A 65 -4.42 5.63 7.69
N SER A 66 -4.56 5.37 8.99
CA SER A 66 -5.19 6.24 9.99
C SER A 66 -4.50 6.11 11.36
N ALA A 67 -4.90 6.92 12.34
CA ALA A 67 -4.25 7.03 13.64
C ALA A 67 -4.63 5.88 14.62
N TRP A 68 -4.50 4.62 14.20
CA TRP A 68 -4.96 3.45 14.97
C TRP A 68 -3.89 2.76 15.83
N SER A 69 -2.60 3.04 15.58
CA SER A 69 -1.52 2.35 16.32
C SER A 69 -1.47 2.76 17.79
N THR A 70 -1.12 1.81 18.66
CA THR A 70 -0.84 2.09 20.08
C THR A 70 0.53 2.73 20.28
N ASP A 71 1.48 2.46 19.38
CA ASP A 71 2.77 3.14 19.33
C ASP A 71 2.56 4.61 18.93
N GLN A 72 3.06 5.52 19.77
CA GLN A 72 2.83 6.96 19.61
C GLN A 72 3.37 7.47 18.27
N ARG A 73 4.57 7.03 17.87
CA ARG A 73 5.19 7.45 16.62
C ARG A 73 4.37 6.98 15.42
N MET A 74 3.94 5.72 15.40
CA MET A 74 3.13 5.17 14.32
C MET A 74 1.74 5.80 14.26
N ARG A 75 1.15 6.13 15.41
CA ARG A 75 -0.13 6.85 15.47
C ARG A 75 -0.04 8.25 14.86
N ASP A 76 1.04 8.98 15.15
CA ASP A 76 1.28 10.31 14.60
C ASP A 76 1.54 10.25 13.09
N ILE A 77 2.30 9.25 12.62
CA ILE A 77 2.47 8.96 11.19
C ILE A 77 1.11 8.73 10.52
N GLY A 78 0.26 7.89 11.08
CA GLY A 78 -1.08 7.61 10.52
C GLY A 78 -1.96 8.85 10.48
N ARG A 79 -1.89 9.70 11.52
CA ARG A 79 -2.61 10.98 11.57
C ARG A 79 -2.17 11.94 10.46
N HIS A 80 -0.86 12.13 10.29
CA HIS A 80 -0.32 13.06 9.31
C HIS A 80 -0.40 12.53 7.87
N SER A 81 -0.34 11.21 7.69
CA SER A 81 -0.37 10.58 6.36
C SER A 81 -1.79 10.33 5.86
N CYS A 82 -2.82 10.44 6.69
CA CYS A 82 -4.21 10.17 6.31
C CYS A 82 -4.63 10.96 5.07
N ALA A 83 -4.44 12.29 5.05
CA ALA A 83 -4.79 13.13 3.90
C ALA A 83 -4.02 12.74 2.62
N ASN A 84 -2.74 12.41 2.75
CA ASN A 84 -1.93 11.92 1.64
C ASN A 84 -2.45 10.58 1.11
N MET A 85 -2.88 9.69 2.00
CA MET A 85 -3.43 8.38 1.64
C MET A 85 -4.76 8.51 0.90
N GLN A 86 -5.60 9.46 1.31
CA GLN A 86 -6.85 9.78 0.61
C GLN A 86 -6.57 10.17 -0.85
N GLN A 87 -5.61 11.07 -1.08
CA GLN A 87 -5.23 11.48 -2.43
C GLN A 87 -4.60 10.34 -3.23
N LEU A 88 -3.73 9.54 -2.59
CA LEU A 88 -3.04 8.40 -3.17
C LEU A 88 -4.02 7.33 -3.71
N LEU A 89 -5.04 6.97 -2.92
CA LEU A 89 -6.03 5.96 -3.33
C LEU A 89 -6.75 6.36 -4.63
N ARG A 90 -7.01 7.66 -4.82
CA ARG A 90 -7.62 8.16 -6.05
C ARG A 90 -6.62 8.23 -7.20
N SER A 91 -5.45 8.84 -6.97
CA SER A 91 -4.50 9.14 -8.04
C SER A 91 -3.85 7.88 -8.62
N LEU A 92 -3.44 6.92 -7.77
CA LEU A 92 -2.79 5.70 -8.23
C LEU A 92 -3.73 4.79 -9.00
N ALA A 93 -5.01 4.74 -8.63
CA ALA A 93 -5.96 3.82 -9.25
C ALA A 93 -6.63 4.38 -10.50
N LEU A 94 -6.60 5.70 -10.74
CA LEU A 94 -7.34 6.32 -11.83
C LEU A 94 -7.03 5.69 -13.19
N TYR A 95 -5.78 5.72 -13.64
CA TYR A 95 -5.41 5.14 -14.93
C TYR A 95 -5.51 3.60 -14.93
N PRO A 96 -4.95 2.86 -13.95
CA PRO A 96 -5.03 1.40 -13.94
C PRO A 96 -6.46 0.86 -13.99
N LEU A 97 -7.40 1.43 -13.23
CA LEU A 97 -8.76 0.92 -13.20
C LEU A 97 -9.59 1.42 -14.39
N THR A 98 -9.52 2.71 -14.75
CA THR A 98 -10.39 3.24 -15.82
C THR A 98 -9.91 2.89 -17.22
N GLN A 99 -8.60 2.88 -17.47
CA GLN A 99 -8.05 2.67 -18.81
C GLN A 99 -7.67 1.21 -19.05
N ARG A 100 -7.09 0.52 -18.06
CA ARG A 100 -6.61 -0.87 -18.26
C ARG A 100 -7.66 -1.92 -17.91
N LEU A 101 -8.48 -1.67 -16.89
CA LEU A 101 -9.60 -2.55 -16.53
C LEU A 101 -10.94 -2.06 -17.11
N HIS A 102 -10.93 -0.96 -17.88
CA HIS A 102 -12.13 -0.37 -18.50
C HIS A 102 -13.26 -0.09 -17.50
N MET A 103 -12.92 0.22 -16.25
CA MET A 103 -13.90 0.54 -15.22
C MET A 103 -14.61 1.85 -15.55
N ALA A 104 -15.95 1.81 -15.53
CA ALA A 104 -16.77 2.99 -15.75
C ALA A 104 -16.50 4.07 -14.67
N PRO A 105 -16.48 5.37 -15.03
CA PRO A 105 -16.17 6.46 -14.10
C PRO A 105 -17.04 6.48 -12.83
N TYR A 106 -18.33 6.14 -12.93
CA TYR A 106 -19.22 6.10 -11.78
C TYR A 106 -18.82 4.99 -10.79
N THR A 107 -18.47 3.80 -11.29
CA THR A 107 -18.01 2.67 -10.48
C THR A 107 -16.66 2.97 -9.83
N PHE A 108 -15.75 3.62 -10.57
CA PHE A 108 -14.46 4.06 -10.03
C PHE A 108 -14.63 5.03 -8.86
N ASN A 109 -15.46 6.07 -9.03
CA ASN A 109 -15.71 7.04 -7.97
C ASN A 109 -16.35 6.38 -6.74
N ALA A 110 -17.30 5.46 -6.93
CA ALA A 110 -17.93 4.75 -5.82
C ALA A 110 -16.91 3.90 -5.05
N LEU A 111 -16.09 3.12 -5.77
CA LEU A 111 -15.04 2.28 -5.18
C LEU A 111 -14.03 3.11 -4.38
N VAL A 112 -13.51 4.19 -4.98
CA VAL A 112 -12.52 5.05 -4.32
C VAL A 112 -13.11 5.75 -3.11
N ASN A 113 -14.33 6.31 -3.20
CA ASN A 113 -14.94 6.99 -2.06
C ASN A 113 -15.18 6.03 -0.88
N GLN A 114 -15.61 4.80 -1.14
CA GLN A 114 -15.79 3.81 -0.08
C GLN A 114 -14.45 3.33 0.49
N ALA A 115 -13.45 3.06 -0.36
CA ALA A 115 -12.10 2.69 0.08
C ALA A 115 -11.43 3.79 0.93
N GLN A 116 -11.68 5.05 0.59
CA GLN A 116 -11.23 6.23 1.33
C GLN A 116 -11.84 6.30 2.73
N GLN A 117 -13.14 6.01 2.87
CA GLN A 117 -13.84 5.92 4.16
C GLN A 117 -13.26 4.78 5.01
N GLU A 118 -13.12 3.59 4.44
CA GLU A 118 -12.54 2.43 5.13
C GLU A 118 -11.08 2.68 5.54
N ALA A 119 -10.28 3.34 4.71
CA ALA A 119 -8.90 3.68 5.06
C ALA A 119 -8.80 4.68 6.23
N ALA A 120 -9.81 5.53 6.40
CA ALA A 120 -9.89 6.48 7.50
C ALA A 120 -10.41 5.85 8.79
N ASP A 121 -11.04 4.68 8.73
CA ASP A 121 -11.59 3.98 9.89
C ASP A 121 -10.48 3.35 10.76
N PRO A 122 -10.24 3.83 11.99
CA PRO A 122 -9.20 3.28 12.85
C PRO A 122 -9.54 1.88 13.37
N THR A 123 -10.81 1.46 13.35
CA THR A 123 -11.22 0.13 13.81
C THR A 123 -10.73 -0.98 12.88
N LEU A 124 -10.57 -0.66 11.60
CA LEU A 124 -10.04 -1.58 10.58
C LEU A 124 -8.52 -1.80 10.69
N LYS A 125 -7.82 -0.94 11.44
CA LYS A 125 -6.37 -0.96 11.62
C LYS A 125 -5.60 -1.18 10.31
N ALA A 126 -6.02 -0.47 9.26
CA ALA A 126 -5.53 -0.66 7.90
C ALA A 126 -4.08 -0.17 7.74
N TYR A 127 -3.27 -0.91 6.98
CA TYR A 127 -1.93 -0.48 6.57
C TYR A 127 -1.53 -0.99 5.19
N PHE A 128 -0.56 -0.30 4.58
CA PHE A 128 0.22 -0.84 3.46
C PHE A 128 1.60 -1.29 3.94
N PRO A 129 2.10 -2.48 3.56
CA PRO A 129 3.47 -2.86 3.84
C PRO A 129 4.48 -1.96 3.11
N LEU A 130 5.36 -1.30 3.87
CA LEU A 130 6.48 -0.50 3.37
C LEU A 130 7.77 -1.28 3.60
N TYR A 131 8.45 -1.69 2.53
CA TYR A 131 9.74 -2.35 2.59
C TYR A 131 10.86 -1.33 2.48
N VAL A 132 11.72 -1.30 3.50
CA VAL A 132 12.93 -0.48 3.53
C VAL A 132 14.13 -1.41 3.49
N CYS A 133 14.98 -1.25 2.49
CA CYS A 133 16.21 -2.00 2.34
C CYS A 133 17.41 -1.05 2.27
N ILE A 134 18.43 -1.29 3.09
CA ILE A 134 19.63 -0.46 3.20
C ILE A 134 20.83 -1.39 3.05
N GLY A 135 21.85 -0.93 2.34
CA GLY A 135 23.11 -1.67 2.19
C GLY A 135 24.23 -0.69 1.88
N ARG A 136 25.47 -1.13 2.09
CA ARG A 136 26.68 -0.34 1.84
C ARG A 136 27.32 -0.78 0.53
N LYS A 137 27.76 0.20 -0.27
CA LYS A 137 28.61 -0.11 -1.42
C LYS A 137 30.04 -0.38 -0.91
N PRO A 138 30.71 -1.45 -1.37
CA PRO A 138 32.09 -1.74 -1.00
C PRO A 138 33.04 -0.57 -1.26
#